data_AF-A0A661KVZ1-F1
#
_entry.id   AF-A0A661KVZ1-F1
#
_cell.length_a   1.000
_cell.length_b   1.000
_cell.length_c   1.000
_cell.angle_alpha   90.00
_cell.angle_beta   90.00
_cell.angle_gamma   90.00
#
_symmetry.space_group_name_H-M   'P 1'
#
loop_
_entity.id
_entity.type
_entity.pdbx_description
1 polymer ?
#
loop_
_entity_poly.entity_id
_entity_poly.type
_entity_poly.pdbx_seq_one_letter_code
_entity_poly.pdbx_strand_id
1 'polypeptide(L)'
;LAGSYNNKAFALDSLGRPKEAADILDKAIGIYERLVYKEGRWELVERLAKTKFNKAQILFALGEKNQATEAMEVIELLEEGIRRGGGESLRKSLLQVRGLIKEIFYE
;
A
#
# COMPACT_ATOMS: atom_id res chain seq x y z
N LEU A 1 10.77 -10.14 -7.54
CA LEU A 1 9.76 -9.72 -8.52
C LEU A 1 8.83 -8.61 -7.98
N ALA A 2 8.09 -8.84 -6.88
CA ALA A 2 7.16 -7.84 -6.36
C ALA A 2 7.81 -6.52 -5.89
N GLY A 3 9.03 -6.55 -5.32
CA GLY A 3 9.79 -5.33 -5.02
C GLY A 3 10.17 -4.51 -6.28
N SER A 4 10.44 -5.18 -7.41
CA SER A 4 10.76 -4.54 -8.68
C SER A 4 9.55 -3.85 -9.31
N TYR A 5 8.33 -4.33 -9.03
CA TYR A 5 7.11 -3.68 -9.50
C TYR A 5 6.88 -2.31 -8.85
N ASN A 6 7.23 -2.14 -7.57
CA ASN A 6 7.17 -0.83 -6.91
C ASN A 6 8.06 0.19 -7.63
N ASN A 7 9.32 -0.17 -7.92
CA ASN A 7 10.23 0.73 -8.62
C ASN A 7 9.73 1.08 -10.04
N LYS A 8 9.15 0.09 -10.74
CA LYS A 8 8.55 0.32 -12.06
C LYS A 8 7.34 1.25 -11.99
N ALA A 9 6.50 1.11 -10.98
CA ALA A 9 5.34 2.00 -10.78
C ALA A 9 5.77 3.44 -10.55
N PHE A 10 6.76 3.68 -9.68
CA PHE A 10 7.31 5.04 -9.48
C PHE A 10 7.91 5.64 -10.76
N ALA A 11 8.59 4.82 -11.57
CA ALA A 11 9.11 5.29 -12.85
C ALA A 11 7.98 5.66 -13.83
N LEU A 12 6.90 4.87 -13.88
CA LEU A 12 5.74 5.16 -14.72
C LEU A 12 5.00 6.42 -14.26
N ASP A 13 4.82 6.59 -12.96
CA ASP A 13 4.22 7.78 -12.37
C ASP A 13 5.02 9.05 -12.71
N SER A 14 6.36 8.99 -12.55
CA SER A 14 7.28 10.07 -12.92
C SER A 14 7.25 10.41 -14.42
N LEU A 15 6.83 9.47 -15.28
CA LEU A 15 6.66 9.67 -16.71
C LEU A 15 5.25 10.18 -17.07
N GLY A 16 4.42 10.55 -16.09
CA GLY A 16 3.05 10.99 -16.31
C GLY A 16 2.11 9.87 -16.72
N ARG A 17 2.42 8.61 -16.36
CA ARG A 17 1.61 7.41 -16.64
C ARG A 17 1.08 6.75 -15.36
N PRO A 18 0.38 7.51 -14.49
CA PRO A 18 -0.07 7.03 -13.17
C PRO A 18 -1.06 5.84 -13.25
N LYS A 19 -1.90 5.77 -14.29
CA LYS A 19 -2.82 4.63 -14.48
C LYS A 19 -2.07 3.31 -14.68
N GLU A 20 -1.02 3.33 -15.51
CA GLU A 20 -0.18 2.15 -15.70
C GLU A 20 0.65 1.82 -14.47
N ALA A 21 1.05 2.83 -13.70
CA ALA A 21 1.70 2.64 -12.41
C ALA A 21 0.76 1.89 -11.43
N ALA A 22 -0.51 2.28 -11.37
CA ALA A 22 -1.53 1.60 -10.56
C ALA A 22 -1.73 0.13 -11.01
N ASP A 23 -1.84 -0.15 -12.31
CA ASP A 23 -1.97 -1.52 -12.84
C ASP A 23 -0.79 -2.43 -12.46
N ILE A 24 0.43 -1.85 -12.44
CA ILE A 24 1.63 -2.57 -12.00
C ILE A 24 1.59 -2.86 -10.51
N LEU A 25 1.09 -1.94 -9.69
CA LEU A 25 0.93 -2.13 -8.26
C LEU A 25 -0.14 -3.17 -7.94
N ASP A 26 -1.24 -3.23 -8.69
CA ASP A 26 -2.28 -4.26 -8.50
C ASP A 26 -1.72 -5.68 -8.69
N LYS A 27 -0.84 -5.88 -9.67
CA LYS A 27 -0.15 -7.16 -9.86
C LYS A 27 0.74 -7.51 -8.66
N ALA A 28 1.45 -6.52 -8.12
CA ALA A 28 2.30 -6.71 -6.96
C ALA A 28 1.49 -6.99 -5.69
N ILE A 29 0.35 -6.30 -5.51
CA ILE A 29 -0.61 -6.51 -4.43
C ILE A 29 -1.14 -7.95 -4.47
N GLY A 30 -1.64 -8.42 -5.61
CA GLY A 30 -2.17 -9.78 -5.73
C GLY A 30 -1.16 -10.88 -5.38
N ILE A 31 0.13 -10.67 -5.71
CA ILE A 31 1.20 -11.59 -5.29
C ILE A 31 1.37 -11.56 -3.77
N TYR A 32 1.47 -10.37 -3.17
CA TYR A 32 1.67 -10.25 -1.73
C TYR A 32 0.46 -10.70 -0.91
N GLU A 33 -0.77 -10.43 -1.35
CA GLU A 33 -1.99 -10.90 -0.71
C GLU A 33 -2.05 -12.42 -0.68
N ARG A 34 -1.70 -13.07 -1.81
CA ARG A 34 -1.60 -14.54 -1.85
C ARG A 34 -0.60 -15.06 -0.82
N LEU A 35 0.60 -14.47 -0.79
CA LEU A 35 1.67 -14.89 0.12
C LEU A 35 1.27 -14.69 1.59
N VAL A 36 0.68 -13.54 1.94
CA VAL A 36 0.30 -13.21 3.32
C VAL A 36 -0.90 -14.05 3.77
N TYR A 37 -2.00 -14.02 3.01
CA TYR A 37 -3.26 -14.59 3.47
C TYR A 37 -3.42 -16.07 3.18
N LYS A 38 -2.92 -16.56 2.03
CA LYS A 38 -3.07 -17.98 1.66
C LYS A 38 -1.89 -18.83 2.10
N GLU A 39 -0.68 -18.27 2.05
CA GLU A 39 0.55 -18.99 2.41
C GLU A 39 1.04 -18.64 3.83
N GLY A 40 0.33 -17.76 4.55
CA GLY A 40 0.58 -17.45 5.95
C GLY A 40 1.86 -16.63 6.21
N ARG A 41 2.43 -16.01 5.17
CA ARG A 41 3.71 -15.30 5.23
C ARG A 41 3.56 -13.88 5.78
N TRP A 42 3.17 -13.78 7.05
CA TRP A 42 2.94 -12.51 7.73
C TRP A 42 4.18 -11.62 7.85
N GLU A 43 5.38 -12.16 7.68
CA GLU A 43 6.60 -11.36 7.56
C GLU A 43 6.60 -10.45 6.31
N LEU A 44 5.73 -10.71 5.33
CA LEU A 44 5.57 -9.91 4.12
C LEU A 44 4.48 -8.83 4.23
N VAL A 45 3.77 -8.76 5.36
CA VAL A 45 2.66 -7.81 5.57
C VAL A 45 3.10 -6.35 5.38
N GLU A 46 4.33 -6.00 5.80
CA GLU A 46 4.90 -4.67 5.60
C GLU A 46 5.03 -4.33 4.11
N ARG A 47 5.46 -5.31 3.31
CA ARG A 47 5.64 -5.12 1.86
C ARG A 47 4.30 -5.00 1.15
N LEU A 48 3.29 -5.77 1.58
CA LEU A 48 1.93 -5.64 1.08
C LEU A 48 1.37 -4.25 1.39
N ALA A 49 1.44 -3.82 2.65
CA ALA A 49 0.96 -2.52 3.10
C ALA A 49 1.63 -1.37 2.35
N LYS A 50 2.95 -1.40 2.19
CA LYS A 50 3.68 -0.38 1.42
C LYS A 50 3.26 -0.33 -0.05
N THR A 51 3.00 -1.48 -0.67
CA THR A 51 2.59 -1.56 -2.07
C THR A 51 1.17 -1.00 -2.27
N LYS A 52 0.22 -1.36 -1.40
CA LYS A 52 -1.13 -0.77 -1.38
C LYS A 52 -1.08 0.74 -1.12
N PHE A 53 -0.23 1.19 -0.19
CA PHE A 53 -0.06 2.62 0.10
C PHE A 53 0.47 3.41 -1.11
N ASN A 54 1.49 2.91 -1.82
CA ASN A 54 1.99 3.57 -3.02
C ASN A 54 0.90 3.71 -4.10
N LYS A 55 0.02 2.70 -4.22
CA LYS A 55 -1.10 2.75 -5.17
C LYS A 55 -2.09 3.84 -4.76
N ALA A 56 -2.43 3.92 -3.48
CA ALA A 56 -3.29 4.97 -2.96
C ALA A 56 -2.73 6.37 -3.23
N GLN A 57 -1.41 6.59 -3.12
CA GLN A 57 -0.77 7.87 -3.47
C GLN A 57 -0.88 8.21 -4.96
N ILE A 58 -0.69 7.23 -5.84
CA ILE A 58 -0.82 7.44 -7.30
C ILE A 58 -2.28 7.74 -7.67
N LEU A 59 -3.24 7.03 -7.09
CA LEU A 59 -4.66 7.30 -7.29
C LEU A 59 -5.07 8.65 -6.70
N PHE A 60 -4.41 9.10 -5.63
CA PHE A 60 -4.59 10.44 -5.09
C PHE A 60 -4.19 11.52 -6.10
N ALA A 61 -3.01 11.40 -6.69
CA ALA A 61 -2.55 12.33 -7.74
C ALA A 61 -3.48 12.36 -8.97
N LEU A 62 -4.24 11.28 -9.19
CA LEU A 62 -5.24 11.17 -10.26
C LEU A 62 -6.64 11.73 -9.89
N GLY A 63 -6.87 12.14 -8.64
CA GLY A 63 -8.16 12.65 -8.18
C GLY A 63 -9.27 11.59 -8.08
N GLU A 64 -8.91 10.30 -8.02
CA GLU A 64 -9.90 9.23 -7.92
C GLU A 64 -10.45 9.10 -6.48
N LYS A 65 -11.78 8.97 -6.34
CA LYS A 65 -12.50 9.01 -5.05
C LYS A 65 -12.29 7.80 -4.12
N ASN A 66 -11.54 6.78 -4.54
CA ASN A 66 -11.37 5.53 -3.78
C ASN A 66 -10.30 5.62 -2.68
N GLN A 67 -9.76 6.81 -2.42
CA GLN A 67 -8.64 7.09 -1.50
C GLN A 67 -8.90 6.66 -0.05
N ALA A 68 -10.08 6.96 0.50
CA ALA A 68 -10.45 6.63 1.88
C ALA A 68 -10.39 5.13 2.11
N THR A 69 -10.99 4.39 1.18
CA THR A 69 -11.18 2.95 1.26
C THR A 69 -9.85 2.22 1.17
N GLU A 70 -9.01 2.55 0.20
CA GLU A 70 -7.68 1.95 0.06
C GLU A 70 -6.79 2.25 1.27
N ALA A 71 -6.84 3.48 1.82
CA ALA A 71 -6.06 3.83 3.00
C ALA A 71 -6.57 3.13 4.28
N MET A 72 -7.89 2.94 4.43
CA MET A 72 -8.49 2.16 5.52
C MET A 72 -8.09 0.68 5.43
N GLU A 73 -8.09 0.08 4.24
CA GLU A 73 -7.62 -1.31 4.04
C GLU A 73 -6.16 -1.48 4.48
N VAL A 74 -5.30 -0.51 4.16
CA VAL A 74 -3.89 -0.54 4.59
C VAL A 74 -3.77 -0.46 6.11
N ILE A 75 -4.60 0.34 6.77
CA ILE A 75 -4.64 0.42 8.24
C ILE A 75 -5.03 -0.93 8.85
N GLU A 76 -6.13 -1.51 8.38
CA GLU A 76 -6.62 -2.81 8.89
C GLU A 76 -5.57 -3.91 8.74
N LEU A 77 -4.90 -3.95 7.58
CA LEU A 77 -3.81 -4.87 7.30
C LEU A 77 -2.64 -4.70 8.27
N LEU A 78 -2.20 -3.45 8.49
CA LEU A 78 -1.08 -3.15 9.38
C LEU A 78 -1.42 -3.46 10.84
N GLU A 79 -2.64 -3.16 11.28
CA GLU A 79 -3.12 -3.51 12.61
C GLU A 79 -3.16 -5.03 12.82
N GLU A 80 -3.62 -5.79 11.83
CA GLU A 80 -3.60 -7.25 11.88
C GLU A 80 -2.18 -7.80 11.91
N GLY A 81 -1.28 -7.25 11.11
CA GLY A 81 0.14 -7.58 11.15
C GLY A 81 0.77 -7.32 12.53
N ILE A 82 0.40 -6.22 13.19
CA ILE A 82 0.84 -5.89 14.55
C ILE A 82 0.26 -6.89 15.56
N ARG A 83 -1.04 -7.23 15.48
CA ARG A 83 -1.68 -8.21 16.36
C ARG A 83 -1.03 -9.59 16.28
N ARG A 84 -0.51 -9.96 15.11
CA ARG A 84 0.20 -11.23 14.88
C ARG A 84 1.68 -11.24 15.29
N GLY A 85 2.13 -10.23 16.03
CA GLY A 85 3.51 -10.14 16.53
C GLY A 85 4.42 -9.22 15.72
N GLY A 86 3.84 -8.34 14.89
CA GLY A 86 4.58 -7.37 14.10
C GLY A 86 5.40 -6.37 14.93
N GLY A 87 6.56 -6.01 14.38
CA GLY A 87 7.56 -5.15 15.03
C GLY A 87 7.27 -3.65 14.96
N GLU A 88 8.28 -2.85 15.32
CA GLU A 88 8.21 -1.38 15.32
C GLU A 88 8.02 -0.79 13.90
N SER A 89 8.52 -1.48 12.87
CA SER A 89 8.39 -1.04 11.47
C SER A 89 6.91 -0.91 11.05
N LEU A 90 6.08 -1.91 11.34
CA LEU A 90 4.64 -1.87 11.05
C LEU A 90 3.94 -0.72 11.78
N ARG A 91 4.33 -0.44 13.02
CA ARG A 91 3.77 0.67 13.80
C ARG A 91 4.12 2.02 13.17
N LYS A 92 5.35 2.19 12.69
CA LYS A 92 5.77 3.40 11.95
C LYS A 92 4.98 3.58 10.66
N SER A 93 4.83 2.52 9.87
CA SER A 93 4.00 2.56 8.66
C SER A 93 2.55 2.91 8.97
N LEU A 94 1.97 2.35 10.04
CA LEU A 94 0.60 2.63 10.45
C LEU A 94 0.40 4.11 10.83
N LEU A 95 1.36 4.69 11.56
CA LEU A 95 1.34 6.11 11.90
C LEU A 95 1.40 7.00 10.65
N GLN A 96 2.26 6.65 9.68
CA GLN A 96 2.38 7.41 8.42
C GLN A 96 1.07 7.39 7.62
N VAL A 97 0.44 6.22 7.46
CA VAL A 97 -0.82 6.09 6.71
C VAL A 97 -1.94 6.89 7.38
N ARG A 98 -2.02 6.84 8.72
CA ARG A 98 -2.99 7.63 9.49
C ARG A 98 -2.76 9.14 9.38
N GLY A 99 -1.51 9.58 9.27
CA GLY A 99 -1.16 10.98 9.01
C GLY A 99 -1.70 11.44 7.65
N LEU A 100 -1.46 10.65 6.60
CA LEU A 100 -1.93 10.96 5.25
C LEU A 100 -3.46 11.01 5.15
N ILE A 101 -4.19 10.10 5.82
CA ILE A 101 -5.66 10.20 5.90
C ILE A 101 -6.06 11.52 6.58
N LYS A 102 -5.38 11.93 7.65
CA LYS A 102 -5.71 13.20 8.30
C LYS A 102 -5.52 14.39 7.37
N GLU A 103 -4.41 14.43 6.62
CA GLU A 103 -4.15 15.48 5.63
C GLU A 103 -5.22 15.50 4.53
N ILE A 104 -5.67 14.33 4.05
CA ILE A 104 -6.65 14.24 2.96
C ILE A 104 -8.09 14.59 3.39
N PHE A 105 -8.49 14.22 4.62
CA PHE A 105 -9.88 14.38 5.07
C PHE A 105 -10.15 15.60 5.95
N TYR A 106 -9.11 16.30 6.42
CA TYR A 106 -9.25 17.44 7.34
C TYR A 106 -8.59 18.74 6.85
N GLU A 107 -8.10 18.80 5.61
CA GLU A 107 -7.85 20.06 4.87
C GLU A 107 -9.08 20.47 4.05
#